data_AF-A0A2T6LAY3-F1
#
_entry.id   AF-A0A2T6LAY3-F1
#
_cell.length_a   1.000
_cell.length_b   1.000
_cell.length_c   1.000
_cell.angle_alpha   90.00
_cell.angle_beta   90.00
_cell.angle_gamma   90.00
#
_symmetry.space_group_name_H-M   'P 1'
#
loop_
_entity.id
_entity.type
_entity.pdbx_description
1 polymer ?
#
loop_
_entity_poly.entity_id
_entity_poly.type
_entity_poly.pdbx_seq_one_letter_code
_entity_poly.pdbx_strand_id
1 'polypeptide(L)'
;MASSSTRAVLYLRISLDREMDGLAIDRQREACEKIARDRGWEVVDVYIDQSKSATDKTKKRPDYDRMVADFRTGKFDAIVCWDLDRLTRQPRQLEDWIDAAEDRGLHLVTANGEADLTTDGGRMYARIKAAVARGEVDRKSARQSAAHIQRAKQGRAPKGTRPLGYATNGDVIEHEAEAVRKLYAYFAIKDGVSIAALAAGLSGKSAEHIPRSIPVLPAHRRTIMIERNERRRADGLPAKPVPENKPWTSSTVLGILRNPRYAGYSVYTNRMDRTESNKRRTWTAQILRDENNEPVMGQWSPIVTEEVWWAVQRRLDEPARITNRTGSTARKHVGSGLYLCGICDETVKAHSQRYRCASDEPYPHSLMRSRSQVDAWVLTVVRARLARPDLADTLPTRDEPRLKRIDAQIDLHKGKIARAQYDYDNEIIEGFDLKRVREREKTFITALETERDKLVIGSDLGPVLRSSDPVMAFDAADLMIKRRIVDFFCTVRLHPHPRGKKNFDPATVEITPKALAHV
;
A
#
# COMPACT_ATOMS: atom_id res chain seq x y z
N MET A 1 -39.14 4.09 47.98
CA MET A 1 -37.83 4.25 47.32
C MET A 1 -37.76 5.68 46.83
N ALA A 2 -36.74 6.46 47.22
CA ALA A 2 -36.57 7.81 46.72
C ALA A 2 -36.39 7.73 45.19
N SER A 3 -37.23 8.44 44.43
CA SER A 3 -37.08 8.56 42.98
C SER A 3 -35.75 9.26 42.71
N SER A 4 -34.71 8.50 42.35
CA SER A 4 -33.42 9.09 41.99
C SER A 4 -33.62 9.96 40.76
N SER A 5 -33.26 11.24 40.86
CA SER A 5 -33.27 12.17 39.73
C SER A 5 -32.47 11.58 38.56
N THR A 6 -33.00 11.66 37.34
CA THR A 6 -32.29 11.22 36.14
C THR A 6 -31.02 12.07 35.97
N ARG A 7 -29.86 11.42 35.88
CA ARG A 7 -28.56 12.08 35.72
C ARG A 7 -28.34 12.39 34.24
N ALA A 8 -28.38 13.66 33.88
CA ALA A 8 -28.17 14.15 32.54
C ALA A 8 -26.77 14.70 32.32
N VAL A 9 -26.25 14.54 31.11
CA VAL A 9 -25.03 15.21 30.66
C VAL A 9 -25.32 16.07 29.44
N LEU A 10 -24.57 17.16 29.31
CA LEU A 10 -24.68 18.06 28.17
C LEU A 10 -23.55 17.79 27.19
N TYR A 11 -23.88 17.63 25.91
CA TYR A 11 -22.87 17.57 24.85
C TYR A 11 -22.92 18.83 23.98
N LEU A 12 -21.86 19.64 24.07
CA LEU A 12 -21.72 20.90 23.35
C LEU A 12 -20.58 20.81 22.34
N ARG A 13 -20.80 21.38 21.14
CA ARG A 13 -19.80 21.39 20.08
C ARG A 13 -19.67 22.77 19.46
N ILE A 14 -18.45 23.29 19.39
CA ILE A 14 -18.16 24.58 18.74
C ILE A 14 -17.50 24.42 17.37
N SER A 15 -17.77 25.39 16.49
CA SER A 15 -16.88 25.71 15.36
C SER A 15 -15.52 26.20 15.87
N LEU A 16 -14.52 26.33 14.99
CA LEU A 16 -13.17 26.75 15.39
C LEU A 16 -12.86 28.15 14.81
N ASP A 17 -13.81 29.09 14.95
CA ASP A 17 -13.71 30.47 14.46
C ASP A 17 -13.55 31.45 15.62
N ARG A 18 -12.35 32.02 15.70
CA ARG A 18 -11.70 32.46 16.95
C ARG A 18 -12.21 33.76 17.58
N GLU A 19 -13.31 34.36 17.13
CA GLU A 19 -13.69 35.72 17.57
C GLU A 19 -15.14 35.91 18.06
N MET A 20 -16.05 34.94 17.88
CA MET A 20 -17.45 35.05 18.38
C MET A 20 -17.99 33.79 19.10
N ASP A 21 -17.15 32.80 19.39
CA ASP A 21 -17.61 31.45 19.77
C ASP A 21 -18.13 31.31 21.23
N GLY A 22 -17.79 32.22 22.16
CA GLY A 22 -18.25 32.16 23.56
C GLY A 22 -19.78 32.28 23.68
N LEU A 23 -20.33 33.35 23.10
CA LEU A 23 -21.78 33.61 23.06
C LEU A 23 -22.58 32.49 22.38
N ALA A 24 -21.98 31.78 21.41
CA ALA A 24 -22.64 30.68 20.70
C ALA A 24 -22.68 29.38 21.51
N ILE A 25 -21.71 29.16 22.41
CA ILE A 25 -21.72 28.01 23.33
C ILE A 25 -22.65 28.28 24.51
N ASP A 26 -22.68 29.50 25.01
CA ASP A 26 -23.51 29.89 26.15
C ASP A 26 -24.98 29.75 25.80
N ARG A 27 -25.39 30.16 24.59
CA ARG A 27 -26.76 29.92 24.08
C ARG A 27 -27.11 28.43 23.97
N GLN A 28 -26.17 27.61 23.49
CA GLN A 28 -26.40 26.16 23.39
C GLN A 28 -26.52 25.53 24.79
N ARG A 29 -25.64 25.92 25.70
CA ARG A 29 -25.63 25.49 27.09
C ARG A 29 -26.95 25.86 27.77
N GLU A 30 -27.36 27.12 27.70
CA GLU A 30 -28.59 27.62 28.32
C GLU A 30 -29.83 26.87 27.80
N ALA A 31 -29.91 26.63 26.49
CA ALA A 31 -30.99 25.84 25.89
C ALA A 31 -31.00 24.39 26.39
N CYS A 32 -29.84 23.74 26.49
CA CYS A 32 -29.73 22.36 26.97
C CYS A 32 -30.03 22.27 28.48
N GLU A 33 -29.53 23.20 29.28
CA GLU A 33 -29.79 23.30 30.73
C GLU A 33 -31.27 23.60 31.01
N LYS A 34 -31.93 24.41 30.18
CA LYS A 34 -33.38 24.63 30.27
C LYS A 34 -34.14 23.32 30.11
N ILE A 35 -33.78 22.48 29.14
CA ILE A 35 -34.44 21.18 28.92
C ILE A 35 -34.23 20.22 30.08
N ALA A 36 -33.00 20.15 30.61
CA ALA A 36 -32.73 19.35 31.79
C ALA A 36 -33.57 19.82 32.99
N ARG A 37 -33.65 21.14 33.24
CA ARG A 37 -34.51 21.71 34.30
C ARG A 37 -35.99 21.41 34.09
N ASP A 38 -36.52 21.64 32.89
CA ASP A 38 -37.92 21.41 32.56
C ASP A 38 -38.34 19.94 32.72
N ARG A 39 -37.40 19.00 32.52
CA ARG A 39 -37.61 17.55 32.72
C ARG A 39 -37.28 17.07 34.13
N GLY A 40 -36.83 17.95 35.02
CA GLY A 40 -36.41 17.58 36.38
C GLY A 40 -35.15 16.71 36.42
N TRP A 41 -34.28 16.81 35.42
CA TRP A 41 -33.02 16.06 35.34
C TRP A 41 -31.87 16.83 36.02
N GLU A 42 -30.99 16.10 36.69
CA GLU A 42 -29.79 16.66 37.31
C GLU A 42 -28.63 16.64 36.31
N VAL A 43 -28.07 17.81 35.98
CA VAL A 43 -26.90 17.91 35.10
C VAL A 43 -25.64 17.55 35.88
N VAL A 44 -25.04 16.39 35.59
CA VAL A 44 -23.87 15.86 36.32
C VAL A 44 -22.52 16.15 35.65
N ASP A 45 -22.49 16.38 34.34
CA ASP A 45 -21.27 16.76 33.60
C ASP A 45 -21.61 17.48 32.27
N VAL A 46 -20.63 18.22 31.74
CA VAL A 46 -20.71 18.91 30.45
C VAL A 46 -19.48 18.58 29.60
N TYR A 47 -19.71 17.97 28.45
CA TYR A 47 -18.69 17.57 27.49
C TYR A 47 -18.60 18.59 26.35
N ILE A 48 -17.39 19.09 26.06
CA ILE A 48 -17.19 20.17 25.09
C ILE A 48 -16.10 19.79 24.08
N ASP A 49 -16.48 19.65 22.81
CA ASP A 49 -15.50 19.47 21.72
C ASP A 49 -15.41 20.68 20.79
N GLN A 50 -14.19 20.96 20.35
CA GLN A 50 -13.91 21.94 19.29
C GLN A 50 -13.81 21.25 17.93
N SER A 51 -14.60 21.70 16.95
CA SER A 51 -14.73 21.02 15.66
C SER A 51 -14.68 21.97 14.46
N LYS A 52 -13.52 21.98 13.78
CA LYS A 52 -13.29 22.76 12.55
C LYS A 52 -13.88 22.14 11.26
N SER A 53 -14.32 20.87 11.28
CA SER A 53 -14.93 20.22 10.11
C SER A 53 -15.73 18.98 10.48
N ALA A 54 -17.01 18.92 10.10
CA ALA A 54 -17.88 17.75 10.26
C ALA A 54 -17.46 16.55 9.38
N THR A 55 -16.60 16.76 8.39
CA THR A 55 -16.26 15.78 7.33
C THR A 55 -14.98 14.97 7.56
N ASP A 56 -14.18 15.27 8.59
CA ASP A 56 -12.89 14.60 8.83
C ASP A 56 -13.02 13.51 9.89
N LYS A 57 -12.98 12.24 9.45
CA LYS A 57 -13.12 11.03 10.27
C LYS A 57 -11.96 10.81 11.26
N THR A 58 -10.84 11.52 11.08
CA THR A 58 -9.59 11.28 11.84
C THR A 58 -9.38 12.24 13.00
N LYS A 59 -10.23 13.25 13.16
CA LYS A 59 -10.12 14.22 14.26
C LYS A 59 -10.67 13.62 15.55
N LYS A 60 -9.78 13.46 16.53
CA LYS A 60 -10.10 13.02 17.90
C LYS A 60 -11.13 13.96 18.54
N ARG A 61 -12.13 13.39 19.21
CA ARG A 61 -13.14 14.10 20.02
C ARG A 61 -13.01 13.62 21.46
N PRO A 62 -11.99 14.09 22.19
CA PRO A 62 -11.64 13.51 23.48
C PRO A 62 -12.83 13.55 24.46
N ASP A 63 -13.65 14.59 24.43
CA ASP A 63 -14.80 14.72 25.33
C ASP A 63 -16.00 13.87 24.89
N TYR A 64 -16.25 13.75 23.58
CA TYR A 64 -17.21 12.75 23.09
C TYR A 64 -16.79 11.32 23.43
N ASP A 65 -15.52 10.98 23.25
CA ASP A 65 -15.00 9.64 23.54
C ASP A 65 -15.06 9.36 25.06
N ARG A 66 -14.80 10.38 25.89
CA ARG A 66 -15.00 10.36 27.35
C ARG A 66 -16.46 10.11 27.71
N MET A 67 -17.40 10.85 27.10
CA MET A 67 -18.83 10.68 27.31
C MET A 67 -19.32 9.27 26.95
N VAL A 68 -18.85 8.70 25.84
CA VAL A 68 -19.19 7.32 25.45
C VAL A 68 -18.68 6.31 26.48
N ALA A 69 -17.47 6.50 27.03
CA ALA A 69 -16.93 5.64 28.09
C ALA A 69 -17.69 5.81 29.42
N ASP A 70 -18.06 7.04 29.76
CA ASP A 70 -18.82 7.36 30.96
C ASP A 70 -20.25 6.77 30.90
N PHE A 71 -20.88 6.76 29.72
CA PHE A 71 -22.14 6.05 29.50
C PHE A 71 -22.00 4.55 29.75
N ARG A 72 -20.96 3.93 29.19
CA ARG A 72 -20.70 2.48 29.35
C ARG A 72 -20.45 2.06 30.80
N THR A 73 -19.98 2.98 31.63
CA THR A 73 -19.75 2.77 33.07
C THR A 73 -20.93 3.18 33.95
N GLY A 74 -22.05 3.62 33.34
CA GLY A 74 -23.28 3.95 34.07
C GLY A 74 -23.21 5.27 34.86
N LYS A 75 -22.38 6.22 34.44
CA LYS A 75 -22.24 7.51 35.14
C LYS A 75 -23.40 8.47 34.92
N PHE A 76 -24.17 8.30 33.85
CA PHE A 76 -25.34 9.10 33.52
C PHE A 76 -26.36 8.28 32.74
N ASP A 77 -27.60 8.79 32.71
CA ASP A 77 -28.77 8.11 32.16
C ASP A 77 -29.45 8.94 31.05
N ALA A 78 -29.05 10.21 30.87
CA ALA A 78 -29.58 11.10 29.84
C ALA A 78 -28.50 11.94 29.15
N ILE A 79 -28.68 12.23 27.86
CA ILE A 79 -27.86 13.14 27.06
C ILE A 79 -28.75 14.25 26.51
N VAL A 80 -28.34 15.49 26.72
CA VAL A 80 -28.93 16.66 26.06
C VAL A 80 -27.88 17.30 25.15
N CYS A 81 -28.23 17.49 23.89
CA CYS A 81 -27.36 18.16 22.92
C CYS A 81 -28.17 19.13 22.06
N TRP A 82 -27.51 20.08 21.38
CA TRP A 82 -28.25 21.04 20.56
C TRP A 82 -28.97 20.40 19.35
N ASP A 83 -28.27 19.56 18.59
CA ASP A 83 -28.80 18.82 17.44
C ASP A 83 -28.05 17.48 17.26
N LEU A 84 -28.64 16.51 16.53
CA LEU A 84 -28.01 15.21 16.29
C LEU A 84 -26.73 15.27 15.44
N ASP A 85 -26.62 16.26 14.55
CA ASP A 85 -25.44 16.49 13.69
C ASP A 85 -24.24 17.02 14.50
N ARG A 86 -24.51 17.56 15.70
CA ARG A 86 -23.53 18.00 16.67
C ARG A 86 -23.06 16.85 17.52
N LEU A 87 -23.97 15.96 17.91
CA LEU A 87 -23.65 14.77 18.68
C LEU A 87 -22.89 13.73 17.84
N THR A 88 -23.37 13.38 16.65
CA THR A 88 -22.84 12.26 15.86
C THR A 88 -22.33 12.72 14.50
N ARG A 89 -21.22 12.14 14.02
CA ARG A 89 -20.70 12.38 12.66
C ARG A 89 -20.85 11.19 11.73
N GLN A 90 -21.22 10.04 12.27
CA GLN A 90 -21.36 8.79 11.54
C GLN A 90 -22.73 8.20 11.85
N PRO A 91 -23.46 7.70 10.84
CA PRO A 91 -24.73 7.01 11.07
C PRO A 91 -24.61 5.89 12.11
N ARG A 92 -23.48 5.16 12.11
CA ARG A 92 -23.23 4.11 13.10
C ARG A 92 -23.18 4.63 14.54
N GLN A 93 -22.61 5.81 14.78
CA GLN A 93 -22.62 6.42 16.12
C GLN A 93 -24.04 6.79 16.55
N LEU A 94 -24.90 7.17 15.60
CA LEU A 94 -26.29 7.46 15.90
C LEU A 94 -27.06 6.17 16.22
N GLU A 95 -26.86 5.09 15.45
CA GLU A 95 -27.44 3.78 15.78
C GLU A 95 -26.98 3.30 17.16
N ASP A 96 -25.70 3.44 17.51
CA ASP A 96 -25.19 3.08 18.86
C ASP A 96 -25.97 3.80 19.99
N TRP A 97 -26.41 5.04 19.76
CA TRP A 97 -27.22 5.79 20.74
C TRP A 97 -28.70 5.44 20.70
N ILE A 98 -29.22 5.06 19.54
CA ILE A 98 -30.60 4.58 19.38
C ILE A 98 -30.74 3.22 20.08
N ASP A 99 -29.80 2.29 19.87
CA ASP A 99 -29.74 1.01 20.56
C ASP A 99 -29.59 1.21 22.08
N ALA A 100 -28.78 2.20 22.50
CA ALA A 100 -28.68 2.56 23.91
C ALA A 100 -30.00 3.08 24.50
N ALA A 101 -30.81 3.81 23.72
CA ALA A 101 -32.12 4.26 24.14
C ALA A 101 -33.14 3.10 24.24
N GLU A 102 -33.07 2.15 23.30
CA GLU A 102 -33.96 0.97 23.25
C GLU A 102 -33.61 -0.07 24.33
N ASP A 103 -32.33 -0.44 24.45
CA ASP A 103 -31.89 -1.57 25.27
C ASP A 103 -31.52 -1.18 26.71
N ARG A 104 -31.09 0.07 26.92
CA ARG A 104 -30.53 0.53 28.21
C ARG A 104 -31.27 1.71 28.82
N GLY A 105 -32.36 2.16 28.20
CA GLY A 105 -33.20 3.24 28.70
C GLY A 105 -32.53 4.62 28.68
N LEU A 106 -31.52 4.83 27.81
CA LEU A 106 -30.89 6.15 27.66
C LEU A 106 -31.91 7.19 27.17
N HIS A 107 -32.02 8.31 27.87
CA HIS A 107 -32.80 9.45 27.40
C HIS A 107 -31.93 10.40 26.57
N LEU A 108 -32.12 10.46 25.25
CA LEU A 108 -31.40 11.41 24.38
C LEU A 108 -32.36 12.41 23.76
N VAL A 109 -32.14 13.69 24.03
CA VAL A 109 -33.01 14.79 23.61
C VAL A 109 -32.21 15.90 22.95
N THR A 110 -32.73 16.44 21.84
CA THR A 110 -32.13 17.60 21.17
C THR A 110 -32.80 18.92 21.54
N ALA A 111 -32.00 19.98 21.71
CA ALA A 111 -32.50 21.27 22.14
C ALA A 111 -33.31 22.03 21.09
N ASN A 112 -33.07 21.70 19.81
CA ASN A 112 -33.89 22.19 18.71
C ASN A 112 -35.22 21.45 18.54
N GLY A 113 -35.54 20.47 19.40
CA GLY A 113 -36.79 19.72 19.38
C GLY A 113 -36.93 18.71 18.23
N GLU A 114 -35.87 18.50 17.45
CA GLU A 114 -35.91 17.61 16.29
C GLU A 114 -35.93 16.12 16.67
N ALA A 115 -35.29 15.72 17.77
CA ALA A 115 -35.23 14.32 18.16
C ALA A 115 -35.33 14.12 19.68
N ASP A 116 -36.26 13.24 20.06
CA ASP A 116 -36.33 12.63 21.38
C ASP A 116 -36.32 11.10 21.22
N LEU A 117 -35.18 10.48 21.47
CA LEU A 117 -34.99 9.04 21.25
C LEU A 117 -35.73 8.18 22.28
N THR A 118 -36.33 8.78 23.30
CA THR A 118 -37.22 8.05 24.23
C THR A 118 -38.52 7.60 23.55
N THR A 119 -38.86 8.21 22.41
CA THR A 119 -40.07 7.90 21.64
C THR A 119 -39.75 7.14 20.36
N ASP A 120 -40.62 6.21 19.97
CA ASP A 120 -40.49 5.47 18.72
C ASP A 120 -40.43 6.42 17.51
N GLY A 121 -41.27 7.46 17.52
CA GLY A 121 -41.30 8.50 16.49
C GLY A 121 -39.99 9.30 16.40
N GLY A 122 -39.39 9.64 17.54
CA GLY A 122 -38.10 10.34 17.56
C GLY A 122 -36.93 9.47 17.10
N ARG A 123 -36.92 8.17 17.42
CA ARG A 123 -35.94 7.22 16.88
C ARG A 123 -36.08 7.05 15.37
N MET A 124 -37.31 6.91 14.85
CA MET A 124 -37.58 6.87 13.42
C MET A 124 -37.09 8.14 12.71
N TYR A 125 -37.43 9.32 13.25
CA TYR A 125 -37.00 10.60 12.70
C TYR A 125 -35.46 10.71 12.64
N ALA A 126 -34.76 10.31 13.71
CA ALA A 126 -33.30 10.34 13.78
C ALA A 126 -32.66 9.48 12.67
N ARG A 127 -33.16 8.25 12.46
CA ARG A 127 -32.67 7.35 11.40
C ARG A 127 -32.89 7.96 10.01
N ILE A 128 -34.09 8.50 9.74
CA ILE A 128 -34.42 9.17 8.47
C ILE A 128 -33.51 10.36 8.23
N LYS A 129 -33.35 11.24 9.23
CA LYS A 129 -32.52 12.45 9.12
C LYS A 129 -31.07 12.09 8.79
N ALA A 130 -30.50 11.10 9.47
CA ALA A 130 -29.13 10.64 9.20
C ALA A 130 -28.98 10.06 7.79
N ALA A 131 -29.96 9.28 7.32
CA ALA A 131 -29.97 8.74 5.97
C ALA A 131 -30.06 9.85 4.90
N VAL A 132 -30.92 10.86 5.11
CA VAL A 132 -31.05 12.02 4.21
C VAL A 132 -29.76 12.82 4.15
N ALA A 133 -29.18 13.17 5.30
CA ALA A 133 -27.92 13.92 5.39
C ALA A 133 -26.78 13.17 4.66
N ARG A 134 -26.70 11.85 4.82
CA ARG A 134 -25.73 11.02 4.10
C ARG A 134 -25.99 11.04 2.59
N GLY A 135 -27.24 10.88 2.17
CA GLY A 135 -27.64 10.94 0.76
C GLY A 135 -27.30 12.29 0.12
N GLU A 136 -27.43 13.40 0.83
CA GLU A 136 -27.02 14.73 0.34
C GLU A 136 -25.52 14.86 0.14
N VAL A 137 -24.72 14.36 1.08
CA VAL A 137 -23.25 14.34 0.95
C VAL A 137 -22.83 13.51 -0.26
N ASP A 138 -23.42 12.33 -0.42
CA ASP A 138 -23.11 11.43 -1.54
C ASP A 138 -23.54 12.05 -2.88
N ARG A 139 -24.76 12.62 -2.96
CA ARG A 139 -25.22 13.37 -4.14
C ARG A 139 -24.34 14.58 -4.46
N LYS A 140 -23.89 15.33 -3.46
CA LYS A 140 -22.99 16.47 -3.64
C LYS A 140 -21.62 16.02 -4.18
N SER A 141 -21.07 14.94 -3.62
CA SER A 141 -19.82 14.33 -4.10
C SER A 141 -19.94 13.85 -5.55
N ALA A 142 -21.06 13.19 -5.89
CA ALA A 142 -21.33 12.74 -7.26
C ALA A 142 -21.44 13.92 -8.24
N ARG A 143 -22.21 14.96 -7.89
CA ARG A 143 -22.32 16.20 -8.69
C ARG A 143 -20.98 16.89 -8.90
N GLN A 144 -20.18 17.03 -7.85
CA GLN A 144 -18.83 17.60 -7.96
C GLN A 144 -17.94 16.77 -8.89
N SER A 145 -17.98 15.44 -8.76
CA SER A 145 -17.19 14.53 -9.60
C SER A 145 -17.60 14.64 -11.06
N ALA A 146 -18.91 14.61 -11.36
CA ALA A 146 -19.44 14.79 -12.71
C ALA A 146 -19.05 16.16 -13.32
N ALA A 147 -19.18 17.25 -12.55
CA ALA A 147 -18.75 18.58 -12.99
C ALA A 147 -17.24 18.66 -13.26
N HIS A 148 -16.41 17.97 -12.48
CA HIS A 148 -14.97 17.88 -12.72
C HIS A 148 -14.64 17.07 -13.98
N ILE A 149 -15.34 15.96 -14.23
CA ILE A 149 -15.19 15.16 -15.47
C ILE A 149 -15.57 16.01 -16.68
N GLN A 150 -16.75 16.64 -16.66
CA GLN A 150 -17.22 17.49 -17.76
C GLN A 150 -16.25 18.64 -18.02
N ARG A 151 -15.74 19.28 -16.97
CA ARG A 151 -14.73 20.34 -17.08
C ARG A 151 -13.43 19.84 -17.72
N ALA A 152 -12.98 18.64 -17.34
CA ALA A 152 -11.79 18.02 -17.93
C ALA A 152 -12.02 17.63 -19.41
N LYS A 153 -13.21 17.11 -19.77
CA LYS A 153 -13.60 16.84 -21.16
C LYS A 153 -13.61 18.10 -22.02
N GLN A 154 -13.95 19.25 -21.44
CA GLN A 154 -13.89 20.55 -22.09
C GLN A 154 -12.46 21.14 -22.16
N GLY A 155 -11.44 20.43 -21.66
CA GLY A 155 -10.06 20.95 -21.61
C GLY A 155 -9.85 22.11 -20.63
N ARG A 156 -10.82 22.46 -19.79
CA ARG A 156 -10.71 23.62 -18.89
C ARG A 156 -9.73 23.33 -17.75
N ALA A 157 -8.99 24.36 -17.33
CA ALA A 157 -8.02 24.26 -16.24
C ALA A 157 -8.64 23.61 -14.98
N PRO A 158 -7.98 22.58 -14.40
CA PRO A 158 -8.54 21.80 -13.31
C PRO A 158 -8.69 22.63 -12.03
N LYS A 159 -9.81 22.43 -11.32
CA LYS A 159 -10.03 23.05 -10.01
C LYS A 159 -9.29 22.26 -8.93
N GLY A 160 -8.73 22.98 -7.95
CA GLY A 160 -8.02 22.38 -6.82
C GLY A 160 -6.66 23.05 -6.61
N THR A 161 -5.70 22.28 -6.11
CA THR A 161 -4.32 22.76 -5.97
C THR A 161 -3.66 22.84 -7.34
N ARG A 162 -3.19 24.03 -7.69
CA ARG A 162 -2.44 24.28 -8.93
C ARG A 162 -1.09 23.53 -8.94
N PRO A 163 -0.65 22.99 -10.08
CA PRO A 163 0.72 22.50 -10.23
C PRO A 163 1.73 23.67 -10.21
N LEU A 164 3.00 23.38 -9.89
CA LEU A 164 4.10 24.35 -9.99
C LEU A 164 4.19 24.88 -11.42
N GLY A 165 4.38 26.18 -11.64
CA GLY A 165 4.45 26.79 -12.98
C GLY A 165 3.11 27.29 -13.53
N TYR A 166 1.99 26.96 -12.88
CA TYR A 166 0.66 27.39 -13.30
C TYR A 166 -0.11 28.04 -12.17
N ALA A 167 -0.91 29.05 -12.49
CA ALA A 167 -1.93 29.66 -11.64
C ALA A 167 -3.22 28.79 -11.59
N THR A 168 -4.15 29.12 -10.69
CA THR A 168 -5.41 28.34 -10.54
C THR A 168 -6.37 28.43 -11.73
N ASN A 169 -6.21 29.46 -12.57
CA ASN A 169 -6.95 29.64 -13.81
C ASN A 169 -6.28 28.96 -15.03
N GLY A 170 -5.04 28.49 -14.90
CA GLY A 170 -4.25 27.89 -15.98
C GLY A 170 -3.17 28.80 -16.55
N ASP A 171 -3.06 30.05 -16.10
CA ASP A 171 -2.03 30.97 -16.58
C ASP A 171 -0.63 30.52 -16.15
N VAL A 172 0.38 30.82 -16.95
CA VAL A 172 1.77 30.44 -16.67
C VAL A 172 2.38 31.41 -15.66
N ILE A 173 2.98 30.87 -14.59
CA ILE A 173 3.78 31.63 -13.63
C ILE A 173 5.25 31.47 -14.04
N GLU A 174 5.80 32.49 -14.68
CA GLU A 174 7.02 32.34 -15.48
C GLU A 174 8.24 31.86 -14.68
N HIS A 175 8.51 32.43 -13.50
CA HIS A 175 9.66 32.01 -12.68
C HIS A 175 9.54 30.55 -12.17
N GLU A 176 8.33 30.04 -11.94
CA GLU A 176 8.09 28.64 -11.59
C GLU A 176 8.15 27.74 -12.84
N ALA A 177 7.61 28.22 -13.96
CA ALA A 177 7.60 27.50 -15.24
C ALA A 177 9.01 27.33 -15.82
N GLU A 178 9.89 28.31 -15.63
CA GLU A 178 11.30 28.22 -15.99
C GLU A 178 11.98 27.04 -15.26
N ALA A 179 11.72 26.90 -13.96
CA ALA A 179 12.23 25.76 -13.20
C ALA A 179 11.71 24.44 -13.78
N VAL A 180 10.41 24.33 -14.09
CA VAL A 180 9.84 23.13 -14.72
C VAL A 180 10.51 22.84 -16.08
N ARG A 181 10.67 23.84 -16.95
CA ARG A 181 11.35 23.68 -18.24
C ARG A 181 12.77 23.14 -18.06
N LYS A 182 13.54 23.69 -17.12
CA LYS A 182 14.90 23.22 -16.80
C LYS A 182 14.92 21.79 -16.26
N LEU A 183 13.98 21.42 -15.39
CA LEU A 183 13.86 20.04 -14.88
C LEU A 183 13.65 19.05 -16.03
N TYR A 184 12.73 19.35 -16.95
CA TYR A 184 12.48 18.50 -18.12
C TYR A 184 13.68 18.46 -19.06
N ALA A 185 14.29 19.62 -19.38
CA ALA A 185 15.45 19.69 -20.27
C ALA A 185 16.64 18.88 -19.75
N TYR A 186 17.03 19.07 -18.48
CA TYR A 186 18.15 18.34 -17.88
C TYR A 186 17.88 16.83 -17.74
N PHE A 187 16.61 16.46 -17.55
CA PHE A 187 16.23 15.06 -17.45
C PHE A 187 16.04 14.39 -18.82
N ALA A 188 15.71 15.12 -19.88
CA ALA A 188 15.50 14.53 -21.21
C ALA A 188 16.81 14.04 -21.85
N ILE A 189 17.96 14.62 -21.49
CA ILE A 189 19.28 14.26 -22.01
C ILE A 189 19.67 12.83 -21.57
N LYS A 190 20.10 11.98 -22.51
CA LYS A 190 20.62 10.61 -22.22
C LYS A 190 21.86 10.72 -21.31
N ASP A 191 21.92 9.89 -20.26
CA ASP A 191 22.91 10.02 -19.16
C ASP A 191 22.89 11.35 -18.39
N GLY A 192 21.83 12.14 -18.58
CA GLY A 192 21.61 13.40 -17.87
C GLY A 192 21.33 13.24 -16.38
N VAL A 193 21.05 14.36 -15.76
CA VAL A 193 21.03 14.61 -14.32
C VAL A 193 20.02 13.70 -13.58
N SER A 194 20.41 13.20 -12.40
CA SER A 194 19.53 12.36 -11.58
C SER A 194 18.39 13.16 -10.94
N ILE A 195 17.25 12.52 -10.64
CA ILE A 195 16.11 13.17 -9.96
C ILE A 195 16.53 13.72 -8.59
N ALA A 196 17.47 13.05 -7.91
CA ALA A 196 18.04 13.51 -6.65
C ALA A 196 18.85 14.80 -6.82
N ALA A 197 19.66 14.89 -7.87
CA ALA A 197 20.43 16.08 -8.19
C ALA A 197 19.54 17.26 -8.60
N LEU A 198 18.48 17.02 -9.38
CA LEU A 198 17.48 18.03 -9.69
C LEU A 198 16.78 18.58 -8.44
N ALA A 199 16.36 17.69 -7.52
CA ALA A 199 15.77 18.09 -6.25
C ALA A 199 16.76 18.87 -5.36
N ALA A 200 18.03 18.46 -5.35
CA ALA A 200 19.10 19.17 -4.65
C ALA A 200 19.30 20.60 -5.22
N GLY A 201 19.31 20.74 -6.55
CA GLY A 201 19.40 22.05 -7.23
C GLY A 201 18.25 23.00 -6.88
N LEU A 202 16.99 22.53 -6.94
CA LEU A 202 15.84 23.33 -6.51
C LEU A 202 15.91 23.75 -5.03
N SER A 203 16.60 22.96 -4.21
CA SER A 203 16.82 23.23 -2.78
C SER A 203 18.01 24.16 -2.51
N GLY A 204 18.69 24.66 -3.55
CA GLY A 204 19.87 25.51 -3.41
C GLY A 204 21.17 24.79 -3.06
N LYS A 205 21.25 23.47 -3.25
CA LYS A 205 22.51 22.73 -3.08
C LYS A 205 23.35 22.84 -4.35
N SER A 206 24.67 22.94 -4.15
CA SER A 206 25.65 23.00 -5.22
C SER A 206 26.60 21.81 -5.15
N ALA A 207 26.77 21.09 -6.26
CA ALA A 207 27.76 20.04 -6.45
C ALA A 207 28.06 19.92 -7.96
N GLU A 208 29.16 19.28 -8.34
CA GLU A 208 29.57 19.13 -9.74
C GLU A 208 28.48 18.50 -10.63
N HIS A 209 27.79 17.49 -10.09
CA HIS A 209 26.71 16.77 -10.77
C HIS A 209 25.33 17.49 -10.71
N ILE A 210 25.26 18.67 -10.09
CA ILE A 210 24.04 19.48 -9.97
C ILE A 210 24.14 20.68 -10.93
N PRO A 211 23.23 20.82 -11.91
CA PRO A 211 23.27 21.96 -12.81
C PRO A 211 23.05 23.29 -12.08
N ARG A 212 23.98 24.23 -12.26
CA ARG A 212 23.95 25.56 -11.62
C ARG A 212 22.81 26.45 -12.10
N SER A 213 22.22 26.16 -13.26
CA SER A 213 21.15 26.99 -13.84
C SER A 213 19.78 26.70 -13.22
N ILE A 214 19.61 25.64 -12.42
CA ILE A 214 18.33 25.30 -11.79
C ILE A 214 17.96 26.40 -10.78
N PRO A 215 16.79 27.06 -10.93
CA PRO A 215 16.36 28.07 -9.98
C PRO A 215 16.13 27.49 -8.60
N VAL A 216 16.51 28.23 -7.56
CA VAL A 216 16.20 27.87 -6.17
C VAL A 216 14.78 28.31 -5.87
N LEU A 217 13.92 27.35 -5.51
CA LEU A 217 12.51 27.62 -5.20
C LEU A 217 12.15 27.08 -3.81
N PRO A 218 11.29 27.77 -3.04
CA PRO A 218 10.67 27.18 -1.86
C PRO A 218 9.90 25.92 -2.23
N ALA A 219 9.73 25.00 -1.27
CA ALA A 219 8.91 23.82 -1.49
C ALA A 219 7.48 24.22 -1.90
N HIS A 220 6.96 23.68 -3.00
CA HIS A 220 5.64 24.07 -3.57
C HIS A 220 4.50 24.13 -2.54
N ARG A 221 4.46 23.16 -1.61
CA ARG A 221 3.43 23.12 -0.54
C ARG A 221 3.45 24.36 0.35
N ARG A 222 4.62 24.96 0.58
CA ARG A 222 4.79 26.20 1.33
C ARG A 222 4.20 27.37 0.53
N THR A 223 4.60 27.53 -0.74
CA THR A 223 4.06 28.57 -1.65
C THR A 223 2.54 28.53 -1.71
N ILE A 224 1.96 27.35 -1.93
CA ILE A 224 0.50 27.16 -1.96
C ILE A 224 -0.17 27.55 -0.64
N MET A 225 0.47 27.34 0.51
CA MET A 225 -0.11 27.76 1.80
C MET A 225 -0.07 29.29 1.96
N ILE A 226 0.99 29.94 1.46
CA ILE A 226 1.11 31.41 1.48
C ILE A 226 -0.01 32.03 0.63
N GLU A 227 -0.16 31.58 -0.63
CA GLU A 227 -1.24 32.03 -1.51
C GLU A 227 -2.64 31.76 -0.91
N ARG A 228 -2.80 30.59 -0.27
CA ARG A 228 -4.05 30.27 0.41
C ARG A 228 -4.31 31.22 1.57
N ASN A 229 -3.29 31.59 2.33
CA ASN A 229 -3.43 32.53 3.44
C ASN A 229 -3.73 33.95 2.96
N GLU A 230 -3.20 34.38 1.82
CA GLU A 230 -3.57 35.65 1.18
C GLU A 230 -5.05 35.69 0.86
N ARG A 231 -5.59 34.65 0.20
CA ARG A 231 -7.03 34.54 -0.07
C ARG A 231 -7.84 34.53 1.23
N ARG A 232 -7.40 33.77 2.23
CA ARG A 232 -8.07 33.75 3.54
C ARG A 232 -8.12 35.14 4.18
N ARG A 233 -7.02 35.91 4.13
CA ARG A 233 -7.01 37.28 4.65
C ARG A 233 -7.97 38.18 3.89
N ALA A 234 -8.05 38.06 2.56
CA ALA A 234 -9.02 38.79 1.75
C ALA A 234 -10.47 38.42 2.11
N ASP A 235 -10.72 37.15 2.46
CA ASP A 235 -12.02 36.65 2.92
C ASP A 235 -12.30 36.97 4.42
N GLY A 236 -11.44 37.75 5.10
CA GLY A 236 -11.57 38.03 6.54
C GLY A 236 -11.29 36.83 7.45
N LEU A 237 -10.74 35.74 6.93
CA LEU A 237 -10.45 34.51 7.67
C LEU A 237 -9.01 34.50 8.22
N PRO A 238 -8.78 33.94 9.41
CA PRO A 238 -7.45 33.90 10.00
C PRO A 238 -6.48 33.03 9.20
N ALA A 239 -5.23 33.46 9.12
CA ALA A 239 -4.16 32.73 8.46
C ALA A 239 -3.91 31.36 9.13
N LYS A 240 -3.59 30.34 8.33
CA LYS A 240 -3.19 29.02 8.81
C LYS A 240 -1.66 28.93 8.94
N PRO A 241 -1.13 28.06 9.82
CA PRO A 241 0.31 27.86 9.93
C PRO A 241 0.93 27.49 8.59
N VAL A 242 1.99 28.21 8.20
CA VAL A 242 2.74 27.95 6.99
C VAL A 242 3.79 26.87 7.27
N PRO A 243 3.83 25.76 6.51
CA PRO A 243 4.85 24.73 6.70
C PRO A 243 6.26 25.29 6.53
N GLU A 244 7.21 24.75 7.31
CA GLU A 244 8.64 25.03 7.16
C GLU A 244 9.13 24.75 5.72
N ASN A 245 10.10 25.54 5.25
CA ASN A 245 10.68 25.36 3.92
C ASN A 245 11.66 24.18 3.90
N LYS A 246 11.13 22.96 3.84
CA LYS A 246 11.95 21.76 3.71
C LYS A 246 12.57 21.65 2.30
N PRO A 247 13.74 21.01 2.16
CA PRO A 247 14.32 20.72 0.86
C PRO A 247 13.37 19.94 -0.05
N TRP A 248 13.49 20.16 -1.36
CA TRP A 248 12.78 19.37 -2.36
C TRP A 248 13.18 17.91 -2.28
N THR A 249 12.19 17.03 -2.44
CA THR A 249 12.40 15.58 -2.44
C THR A 249 12.36 15.04 -3.85
N SER A 250 13.09 13.96 -4.11
CA SER A 250 13.05 13.27 -5.41
C SER A 250 11.65 12.80 -5.77
N SER A 251 10.82 12.45 -4.78
CA SER A 251 9.42 12.06 -5.02
C SER A 251 8.59 13.22 -5.56
N THR A 252 8.81 14.44 -5.07
CA THR A 252 8.10 15.63 -5.55
C THR A 252 8.52 15.95 -6.99
N VAL A 253 9.82 15.92 -7.28
CA VAL A 253 10.35 16.15 -8.64
C VAL A 253 9.87 15.07 -9.61
N LEU A 254 9.84 13.80 -9.18
CA LEU A 254 9.25 12.72 -9.98
C LEU A 254 7.76 13.00 -10.28
N GLY A 255 7.01 13.50 -9.30
CA GLY A 255 5.61 13.90 -9.50
C GLY A 255 5.45 15.03 -10.53
N ILE A 256 6.40 15.97 -10.58
CA ILE A 256 6.45 17.03 -11.62
C ILE A 256 6.72 16.40 -12.98
N LEU A 257 7.79 15.60 -13.12
CA LEU A 257 8.19 14.98 -14.38
C LEU A 257 7.14 14.01 -14.97
N ARG A 258 6.33 13.38 -14.12
CA ARG A 258 5.23 12.49 -14.52
C ARG A 258 3.91 13.19 -14.81
N ASN A 259 3.79 14.50 -14.57
CA ASN A 259 2.52 15.20 -14.69
C ASN A 259 2.26 15.57 -16.16
N PRO A 260 1.23 15.00 -16.81
CA PRO A 260 0.93 15.25 -18.23
C PRO A 260 0.39 16.66 -18.49
N ARG A 261 -0.07 17.39 -17.46
CA ARG A 261 -0.56 18.76 -17.60
C ARG A 261 0.49 19.73 -18.15
N TYR A 262 1.78 19.45 -17.90
CA TYR A 262 2.88 20.27 -18.41
C TYR A 262 3.01 20.21 -19.93
N ALA A 263 2.58 19.11 -20.55
CA ALA A 263 2.48 18.93 -21.99
C ALA A 263 1.11 19.35 -22.56
N GLY A 264 0.25 19.98 -21.74
CA GLY A 264 -1.06 20.44 -22.17
C GLY A 264 -2.17 19.39 -22.10
N TYR A 265 -1.93 18.16 -21.62
CA TYR A 265 -3.01 17.16 -21.55
C TYR A 265 -4.00 17.43 -20.42
N SER A 266 -5.29 17.28 -20.73
CA SER A 266 -6.36 17.24 -19.74
C SER A 266 -6.35 15.93 -18.97
N VAL A 267 -6.49 16.02 -17.64
CA VAL A 267 -6.46 14.85 -16.77
C VAL A 267 -7.61 14.79 -15.79
N TYR A 268 -8.04 13.57 -15.52
CA TYR A 268 -8.97 13.24 -14.46
C TYR A 268 -8.56 11.91 -13.81
N THR A 269 -8.72 11.80 -12.49
CA THR A 269 -8.51 10.54 -11.77
C THR A 269 -9.78 10.23 -11.01
N ASN A 270 -10.39 9.07 -11.28
CA ASN A 270 -11.53 8.64 -10.49
C ASN A 270 -11.07 8.39 -9.05
N ARG A 271 -11.96 8.67 -8.10
CA ARG A 271 -11.73 8.42 -6.68
C ARG A 271 -11.49 6.92 -6.40
N MET A 272 -12.15 6.02 -7.13
CA MET A 272 -11.96 4.57 -6.96
C MET A 272 -10.55 4.13 -7.38
N ASP A 273 -10.06 4.63 -8.51
CA ASP A 273 -8.72 4.32 -9.04
C ASP A 273 -7.57 4.80 -8.14
N ARG A 274 -7.84 5.74 -7.23
CA ARG A 274 -6.86 6.22 -6.24
C ARG A 274 -6.54 5.21 -5.14
N THR A 275 -7.36 4.17 -4.98
CA THR A 275 -7.23 3.17 -3.92
C THR A 275 -6.45 1.93 -4.33
N GLU A 276 -6.31 1.66 -5.64
CA GLU A 276 -5.51 0.56 -6.12
C GLU A 276 -4.01 0.83 -5.93
N SER A 277 -3.32 -0.13 -5.34
CA SER A 277 -1.94 -0.11 -4.88
C SER A 277 -0.87 0.01 -5.99
N ASN A 278 -1.25 0.31 -7.24
CA ASN A 278 -0.34 0.35 -8.38
C ASN A 278 -0.03 1.77 -8.87
N LYS A 279 0.63 2.56 -7.99
CA LYS A 279 1.04 3.97 -8.23
C LYS A 279 1.89 4.22 -9.49
N ARG A 280 2.37 3.17 -10.18
CA ARG A 280 3.21 3.29 -11.40
C ARG A 280 2.40 3.23 -12.70
N ARG A 281 1.26 2.54 -12.73
CA ARG A 281 0.38 2.46 -13.92
C ARG A 281 -0.61 3.64 -14.03
N THR A 282 -0.65 4.52 -13.02
CA THR A 282 -1.71 5.52 -12.86
C THR A 282 -1.55 6.80 -13.67
N TRP A 283 -0.37 7.17 -14.20
CA TRP A 283 -0.22 8.49 -14.86
C TRP A 283 -0.71 8.49 -16.31
N THR A 284 -0.52 7.41 -17.07
CA THR A 284 -1.08 7.26 -18.42
C THR A 284 -2.60 7.17 -18.38
N ALA A 285 -3.14 6.45 -17.40
CA ALA A 285 -4.59 6.32 -17.17
C ALA A 285 -5.27 7.64 -16.73
N GLN A 286 -4.49 8.66 -16.35
CA GLN A 286 -5.02 9.97 -15.99
C GLN A 286 -5.33 10.85 -17.19
N ILE A 287 -4.69 10.61 -18.34
CA ILE A 287 -4.94 11.38 -19.55
C ILE A 287 -6.34 11.04 -20.05
N LEU A 288 -7.18 12.07 -20.08
CA LEU A 288 -8.54 11.90 -20.54
C LEU A 288 -8.54 11.72 -22.05
N ARG A 289 -9.34 10.79 -22.54
CA ARG A 289 -9.53 10.54 -23.97
C ARG A 289 -10.94 10.91 -24.39
N ASP A 290 -11.08 11.41 -25.60
CA ASP A 290 -12.37 11.71 -26.21
C ASP A 290 -13.04 10.46 -26.81
N GLU A 291 -14.12 10.65 -27.55
CA GLU A 291 -14.90 9.58 -28.17
C GLU A 291 -14.11 8.83 -29.27
N ASN A 292 -13.09 9.48 -29.84
CA ASN A 292 -12.20 8.91 -30.85
C ASN A 292 -10.95 8.27 -30.23
N ASN A 293 -10.89 8.18 -28.89
CA ASN A 293 -9.75 7.68 -28.12
C ASN A 293 -8.50 8.58 -28.23
N GLU A 294 -8.66 9.85 -28.63
CA GLU A 294 -7.58 10.84 -28.70
C GLU A 294 -7.41 11.57 -27.36
N PRO A 295 -6.18 11.93 -26.95
CA PRO A 295 -5.96 12.71 -25.74
C PRO A 295 -6.66 14.08 -25.79
N VAL A 296 -7.50 14.36 -24.80
CA VAL A 296 -8.14 15.67 -24.64
C VAL A 296 -7.08 16.69 -24.25
N MET A 297 -6.92 17.73 -25.05
CA MET A 297 -6.00 18.84 -24.78
C MET A 297 -6.65 19.89 -23.88
N GLY A 298 -5.84 20.45 -22.99
CA GLY A 298 -6.17 21.55 -22.10
C GLY A 298 -6.16 22.88 -22.85
N GLN A 299 -6.97 23.83 -22.38
CA GLN A 299 -7.06 25.20 -22.88
C GLN A 299 -5.95 26.11 -22.32
N TRP A 300 -5.00 25.57 -21.56
CA TRP A 300 -3.88 26.32 -20.99
C TRP A 300 -2.62 26.13 -21.82
N SER A 301 -1.72 27.11 -21.79
CA SER A 301 -0.44 27.03 -22.51
C SER A 301 0.44 25.92 -21.94
N PRO A 302 0.94 24.97 -22.75
CA PRO A 302 1.87 23.95 -22.28
C PRO A 302 3.21 24.58 -21.87
N ILE A 303 3.80 24.11 -20.76
CA ILE A 303 5.12 24.56 -20.30
C ILE A 303 6.24 23.80 -21.02
N VAL A 304 5.98 22.55 -21.40
CA VAL A 304 6.90 21.71 -22.18
C VAL A 304 6.16 21.16 -23.39
N THR A 305 6.90 20.88 -24.47
CA THR A 305 6.30 20.27 -25.65
C THR A 305 5.97 18.79 -25.40
N GLU A 306 5.07 18.24 -26.21
CA GLU A 306 4.68 16.83 -26.16
C GLU A 306 5.90 15.91 -26.34
N GLU A 307 6.80 16.24 -27.26
CA GLU A 307 7.98 15.45 -27.59
C GLU A 307 8.94 15.34 -26.41
N VAL A 308 9.21 16.48 -25.75
CA VAL A 308 10.07 16.54 -24.56
C VAL A 308 9.43 15.73 -23.43
N TRP A 309 8.12 15.87 -23.23
CA TRP A 309 7.43 15.16 -22.18
C TRP A 309 7.47 13.64 -22.38
N TRP A 310 7.19 13.15 -23.59
CA TRP A 310 7.27 11.73 -23.91
C TRP A 310 8.72 11.20 -23.87
N ALA A 311 9.72 12.00 -24.23
CA ALA A 311 11.12 11.63 -24.05
C ALA A 311 11.45 11.37 -22.57
N VAL A 312 10.96 12.25 -21.68
CA VAL A 312 11.09 12.07 -20.23
C VAL A 312 10.34 10.83 -19.75
N GLN A 313 9.12 10.56 -20.25
CA GLN A 313 8.36 9.35 -19.86
C GLN A 313 9.10 8.08 -20.27
N ARG A 314 9.56 7.99 -21.52
CA ARG A 314 10.35 6.85 -22.02
C ARG A 314 11.58 6.61 -21.15
N ARG A 315 12.32 7.67 -20.81
CA ARG A 315 13.48 7.56 -19.89
C ARG A 315 13.06 7.08 -18.52
N LEU A 316 11.97 7.58 -17.95
CA LEU A 316 11.49 7.17 -16.62
C LEU A 316 10.99 5.72 -16.59
N ASP A 317 10.44 5.22 -17.69
CA ASP A 317 9.93 3.85 -17.86
C ASP A 317 10.97 2.85 -18.36
N GLU A 318 12.15 3.33 -18.75
CA GLU A 318 13.21 2.49 -19.30
C GLU A 318 13.56 1.35 -18.33
N PRO A 319 13.41 0.07 -18.75
CA PRO A 319 13.65 -1.09 -17.89
C PRO A 319 15.07 -1.14 -17.30
N ALA A 320 16.05 -0.52 -17.97
CA ALA A 320 17.41 -0.39 -17.48
C ALA A 320 17.56 0.59 -16.31
N ARG A 321 16.69 1.60 -16.21
CA ARG A 321 16.65 2.55 -15.08
C ARG A 321 15.98 1.97 -13.84
N ILE A 322 15.24 0.87 -14.00
CA ILE A 322 14.66 0.15 -12.89
C ILE A 322 15.80 -0.53 -12.13
N THR A 323 16.43 0.17 -11.18
CA THR A 323 17.43 -0.41 -10.26
C THR A 323 16.84 -1.50 -9.36
N ASN A 324 15.51 -1.60 -9.36
CA ASN A 324 14.70 -2.66 -8.79
C ASN A 324 14.02 -3.48 -9.91
N ARG A 325 14.78 -3.94 -10.92
CA ARG A 325 14.31 -4.83 -12.01
C ARG A 325 13.59 -6.07 -11.48
N THR A 326 13.84 -6.36 -10.22
CA THR A 326 13.18 -7.36 -9.43
C THR A 326 12.65 -6.55 -8.23
N GLY A 327 11.33 -6.60 -7.98
CA GLY A 327 10.57 -5.58 -7.25
C GLY A 327 11.15 -5.16 -5.89
N SER A 328 10.55 -4.16 -5.24
CA SER A 328 10.86 -3.83 -3.83
C SER A 328 10.76 -5.03 -2.85
N THR A 329 10.29 -6.17 -3.34
CA THR A 329 10.12 -7.47 -2.69
C THR A 329 11.10 -8.55 -3.17
N ALA A 330 11.89 -8.30 -4.23
CA ALA A 330 12.87 -9.27 -4.68
C ALA A 330 14.02 -9.34 -3.68
N ARG A 331 14.18 -10.53 -3.11
CA ARG A 331 15.13 -10.78 -2.03
C ARG A 331 16.54 -10.67 -2.61
N LYS A 332 17.35 -9.73 -2.10
CA LYS A 332 18.74 -9.48 -2.51
C LYS A 332 19.78 -10.34 -1.78
N HIS A 333 19.34 -11.10 -0.78
CA HIS A 333 20.19 -11.88 0.10
C HIS A 333 19.56 -13.24 0.36
N VAL A 334 20.37 -14.27 0.62
CA VAL A 334 19.90 -15.65 0.80
C VAL A 334 19.00 -15.75 2.03
N GLY A 335 19.41 -15.19 3.16
CA GLY A 335 18.72 -15.33 4.44
C GLY A 335 17.60 -14.34 4.75
N SER A 336 17.52 -13.21 4.06
CA SER A 336 16.52 -12.15 4.40
C SER A 336 15.09 -12.66 4.20
N GLY A 337 14.27 -12.63 5.25
CA GLY A 337 12.91 -13.16 5.30
C GLY A 337 12.81 -14.67 5.06
N LEU A 338 13.91 -15.40 5.24
CA LEU A 338 13.96 -16.86 5.17
C LEU A 338 14.47 -17.44 6.50
N TYR A 339 15.54 -16.88 7.05
CA TYR A 339 16.04 -17.32 8.36
C TYR A 339 15.18 -16.74 9.49
N LEU A 340 15.16 -17.46 10.61
CA LEU A 340 14.38 -17.14 11.79
C LEU A 340 15.28 -16.65 12.93
N CYS A 341 14.72 -15.83 13.81
CA CYS A 341 15.34 -15.42 15.05
C CYS A 341 15.26 -16.57 16.06
N GLY A 342 16.38 -17.02 16.61
CA GLY A 342 16.40 -18.08 17.63
C GLY A 342 15.84 -17.67 19.01
N ILE A 343 15.40 -16.42 19.17
CA ILE A 343 14.81 -15.89 20.42
C ILE A 343 13.28 -15.81 20.35
N CYS A 344 12.74 -15.35 19.22
CA CYS A 344 11.30 -15.06 19.07
C CYS A 344 10.66 -15.72 17.84
N ASP A 345 11.40 -16.56 17.12
CA ASP A 345 11.01 -17.24 15.87
C ASP A 345 10.56 -16.32 14.71
N GLU A 346 10.51 -15.00 14.92
CA GLU A 346 10.22 -14.03 13.87
C GLU A 346 11.32 -14.02 12.80
N THR A 347 10.97 -13.65 11.57
CA THR A 347 11.94 -13.64 10.46
C THR A 347 13.08 -12.64 10.69
N VAL A 348 14.23 -12.85 10.05
CA VAL A 348 15.32 -11.86 10.03
C VAL A 348 15.27 -11.01 8.75
N LYS A 349 15.59 -9.72 8.87
CA LYS A 349 15.69 -8.79 7.73
C LYS A 349 17.15 -8.39 7.53
N ALA A 350 17.58 -8.28 6.27
CA ALA A 350 18.88 -7.69 5.97
C ALA A 350 18.88 -6.19 6.31
N HIS A 351 19.92 -5.75 7.02
CA HIS A 351 20.15 -4.37 7.41
C HIS A 351 21.64 -4.06 7.24
N SER A 352 22.00 -3.35 6.17
CA SER A 352 23.39 -3.13 5.75
C SER A 352 24.13 -4.48 5.58
N GLN A 353 25.27 -4.68 6.23
CA GLN A 353 26.06 -5.91 6.17
C GLN A 353 25.64 -6.99 7.18
N ARG A 354 24.51 -6.82 7.86
CA ARG A 354 24.04 -7.71 8.92
C ARG A 354 22.61 -8.20 8.67
N TYR A 355 22.26 -9.32 9.29
CA TYR A 355 20.87 -9.68 9.54
C TYR A 355 20.46 -9.14 10.91
N ARG A 356 19.25 -8.57 11.00
CA ARG A 356 18.60 -8.16 12.25
C ARG A 356 17.25 -8.86 12.40
N CYS A 357 16.80 -9.09 13.63
CA CYS A 357 15.43 -9.51 13.87
C CYS A 357 14.43 -8.52 13.25
N ALA A 358 13.34 -9.05 12.69
CA ALA A 358 12.27 -8.26 12.07
C ALA A 358 11.25 -7.70 13.06
N SER A 359 11.22 -8.20 14.30
CA SER A 359 10.35 -7.70 15.37
C SER A 359 10.73 -6.26 15.74
N ASP A 360 9.69 -5.45 15.98
CA ASP A 360 9.82 -4.07 16.45
C ASP A 360 9.84 -3.97 17.99
N GLU A 361 9.80 -5.11 18.69
CA GLU A 361 9.81 -5.15 20.16
C GLU A 361 11.21 -4.86 20.76
N PRO A 362 11.29 -4.03 21.82
CA PRO A 362 12.56 -3.49 22.30
C PRO A 362 13.53 -4.49 22.96
N TYR A 363 13.08 -5.63 23.50
CA TYR A 363 13.93 -6.57 24.24
C TYR A 363 13.26 -7.94 24.46
N PRO A 364 13.97 -9.10 24.40
CA PRO A 364 15.41 -9.32 24.16
C PRO A 364 15.82 -9.52 22.68
N HIS A 365 15.25 -8.79 21.73
CA HIS A 365 15.31 -9.17 20.30
C HIS A 365 16.33 -8.41 19.45
N SER A 366 17.37 -7.83 20.07
CA SER A 366 18.49 -7.16 19.39
C SER A 366 19.48 -8.13 18.72
N LEU A 367 18.98 -9.25 18.19
CA LEU A 367 19.74 -10.19 17.40
C LEU A 367 20.31 -9.48 16.16
N MET A 368 21.64 -9.40 16.09
CA MET A 368 22.36 -8.98 14.90
C MET A 368 23.47 -9.97 14.57
N ARG A 369 23.50 -10.46 13.33
CA ARG A 369 24.52 -11.41 12.85
C ARG A 369 25.12 -10.96 11.52
N SER A 370 26.38 -11.32 11.29
CA SER A 370 27.07 -11.00 10.04
C SER A 370 26.42 -11.73 8.86
N ARG A 371 26.03 -11.00 7.81
CA ARG A 371 25.34 -11.58 6.65
C ARG A 371 26.26 -12.52 5.87
N SER A 372 27.47 -12.08 5.57
CA SER A 372 28.42 -12.84 4.74
C SER A 372 28.82 -14.18 5.37
N GLN A 373 29.11 -14.17 6.66
CA GLN A 373 29.54 -15.38 7.39
C GLN A 373 28.39 -16.38 7.56
N VAL A 374 27.20 -15.90 7.92
CA VAL A 374 26.01 -16.76 8.07
C VAL A 374 25.62 -17.37 6.73
N ASP A 375 25.51 -16.56 5.66
CA ASP A 375 25.17 -17.07 4.33
C ASP A 375 26.21 -18.09 3.84
N ALA A 376 27.51 -17.83 4.02
CA ALA A 376 28.57 -18.76 3.62
C ALA A 376 28.46 -20.11 4.35
N TRP A 377 28.18 -20.10 5.65
CA TRP A 377 28.00 -21.32 6.44
C TRP A 377 26.78 -22.12 5.99
N VAL A 378 25.61 -21.47 5.87
CA VAL A 378 24.37 -22.12 5.42
C VAL A 378 24.53 -22.73 4.03
N LEU A 379 25.13 -21.99 3.09
CA LEU A 379 25.36 -22.50 1.74
C LEU A 379 26.35 -23.69 1.73
N THR A 380 27.32 -23.73 2.64
CA THR A 380 28.23 -24.88 2.80
C THR A 380 27.47 -26.12 3.23
N VAL A 381 26.57 -26.00 4.21
CA VAL A 381 25.74 -27.12 4.68
C VAL A 381 24.79 -27.61 3.58
N VAL A 382 24.19 -26.70 2.81
CA VAL A 382 23.32 -27.07 1.67
C VAL A 382 24.10 -27.78 0.56
N ARG A 383 25.31 -27.32 0.21
CA ARG A 383 26.17 -28.03 -0.74
C ARG A 383 26.51 -29.44 -0.26
N ALA A 384 26.86 -29.59 1.01
CA ALA A 384 27.11 -30.90 1.59
C ALA A 384 25.88 -31.82 1.53
N ARG A 385 24.66 -31.27 1.63
CA ARG A 385 23.41 -32.05 1.47
C ARG A 385 23.16 -32.48 0.02
N LEU A 386 23.40 -31.58 -0.93
CA LEU A 386 23.25 -31.82 -2.37
C LEU A 386 24.28 -32.83 -2.91
N ALA A 387 25.47 -32.89 -2.30
CA ALA A 387 26.52 -33.82 -2.67
C ALA A 387 26.27 -35.26 -2.22
N ARG A 388 25.23 -35.53 -1.40
CA ARG A 388 24.98 -36.88 -0.90
C ARG A 388 24.32 -37.75 -1.98
N PRO A 389 24.72 -39.03 -2.11
CA PRO A 389 24.15 -39.94 -3.10
C PRO A 389 22.68 -40.30 -2.84
N ASP A 390 22.22 -40.17 -1.58
CA ASP A 390 20.83 -40.40 -1.16
C ASP A 390 19.85 -39.29 -1.58
N LEU A 391 20.35 -38.24 -2.27
CA LEU A 391 19.54 -37.07 -2.61
C LEU A 391 18.27 -37.46 -3.35
N ALA A 392 18.38 -38.32 -4.38
CA ALA A 392 17.25 -38.75 -5.19
C ALA A 392 16.17 -39.48 -4.37
N ASP A 393 16.59 -40.35 -3.44
CA ASP A 393 15.69 -41.18 -2.64
C ASP A 393 14.92 -40.39 -1.58
N THR A 394 15.46 -39.24 -1.17
CA THR A 394 14.87 -38.39 -0.13
C THR A 394 13.90 -37.33 -0.65
N LEU A 395 13.75 -37.15 -1.97
CA LEU A 395 12.84 -36.15 -2.52
C LEU A 395 11.37 -36.60 -2.38
N PRO A 396 10.48 -35.78 -1.78
CA PRO A 396 9.09 -36.14 -1.53
C PRO A 396 8.28 -36.22 -2.84
N THR A 397 7.64 -37.36 -3.08
CA THR A 397 6.86 -37.60 -4.31
C THR A 397 5.42 -37.13 -4.09
N ARG A 398 4.95 -36.11 -4.83
CA ARG A 398 3.70 -35.39 -4.48
C ARG A 398 2.39 -36.05 -4.93
N ASP A 399 2.43 -37.14 -5.69
CA ASP A 399 1.24 -37.83 -6.21
C ASP A 399 1.57 -39.27 -6.68
N GLU A 400 1.89 -40.17 -5.74
CA GLU A 400 2.33 -41.55 -6.02
C GLU A 400 1.39 -42.34 -6.96
N PRO A 401 0.04 -42.27 -6.83
CA PRO A 401 -0.87 -43.01 -7.71
C PRO A 401 -0.89 -42.52 -9.16
N ARG A 402 -0.63 -41.23 -9.41
CA ARG A 402 -0.60 -40.65 -10.76
C ARG A 402 0.75 -40.88 -11.42
N LEU A 403 1.83 -40.82 -10.65
CA LEU A 403 3.17 -41.16 -11.11
C LEU A 403 3.29 -42.63 -11.52
N LYS A 404 2.77 -43.54 -10.70
CA LYS A 404 2.71 -44.98 -11.06
C LYS A 404 1.97 -45.22 -12.38
N ARG A 405 0.93 -44.43 -12.70
CA ARG A 405 0.23 -44.52 -14.01
C ARG A 405 1.08 -44.00 -15.16
N ILE A 406 1.79 -42.88 -14.97
CA ILE A 406 2.66 -42.31 -16.00
C ILE A 406 3.87 -43.23 -16.26
N ASP A 407 4.48 -43.77 -15.21
CA ASP A 407 5.60 -44.72 -15.35
C ASP A 407 5.14 -46.00 -16.05
N ALA A 408 3.98 -46.56 -15.69
CA ALA A 408 3.40 -47.70 -16.40
C ALA A 408 3.11 -47.41 -17.88
N GLN A 409 2.71 -46.18 -18.22
CA GLN A 409 2.53 -45.76 -19.61
C GLN A 409 3.86 -45.62 -20.35
N ILE A 410 4.89 -45.06 -19.72
CA ILE A 410 6.24 -44.97 -20.30
C ILE A 410 6.78 -46.38 -20.60
N ASP A 411 6.64 -47.31 -19.65
CA ASP A 411 7.09 -48.68 -19.82
C ASP A 411 6.31 -49.42 -20.92
N LEU A 412 5.00 -49.17 -21.05
CA LEU A 412 4.20 -49.67 -22.17
C LEU A 412 4.75 -49.17 -23.52
N HIS A 413 5.07 -47.89 -23.65
CA HIS A 413 5.62 -47.32 -24.89
C HIS A 413 7.03 -47.83 -25.19
N LYS A 414 7.87 -48.01 -24.17
CA LYS A 414 9.19 -48.68 -24.31
C LYS A 414 9.02 -50.13 -24.76
N GLY A 415 8.05 -50.85 -24.21
CA GLY A 415 7.71 -52.22 -24.61
C GLY A 415 7.29 -52.33 -26.08
N LYS A 416 6.55 -51.35 -26.61
CA LYS A 416 6.20 -51.29 -28.04
C LYS A 416 7.43 -51.10 -28.94
N ILE A 417 8.39 -50.26 -28.52
CA ILE A 417 9.65 -50.09 -29.24
C ILE A 417 10.46 -51.39 -29.20
N ALA A 418 10.57 -52.02 -28.03
CA ALA A 418 11.28 -53.29 -27.88
C ALA A 418 10.65 -54.42 -28.71
N ARG A 419 9.31 -54.47 -28.78
CA ARG A 419 8.60 -55.42 -29.65
C ARG A 419 8.87 -55.17 -31.13
N ALA A 420 8.81 -53.90 -31.57
CA ALA A 420 9.13 -53.56 -32.96
C ALA A 420 10.59 -53.87 -33.29
N GLN A 421 11.52 -53.68 -32.36
CA GLN A 421 12.92 -54.09 -32.53
C GLN A 421 13.03 -55.60 -32.69
N TYR A 422 12.35 -56.37 -31.85
CA TYR A 422 12.29 -57.83 -31.97
C TYR A 422 11.69 -58.27 -33.32
N ASP A 423 10.57 -57.66 -33.76
CA ASP A 423 9.94 -58.00 -35.04
C ASP A 423 10.86 -57.67 -36.23
N TYR A 424 11.69 -56.62 -36.12
CA TYR A 424 12.73 -56.31 -37.12
C TYR A 424 13.88 -57.33 -37.09
N ASP A 425 14.36 -57.69 -35.90
CA ASP A 425 15.44 -58.67 -35.73
C ASP A 425 15.04 -60.08 -36.22
N ASN A 426 13.73 -60.37 -36.29
CA ASN A 426 13.15 -61.60 -36.84
C ASN A 426 12.62 -61.43 -38.28
N GLU A 427 12.97 -60.33 -38.96
CA GLU A 427 12.62 -60.04 -40.37
C GLU A 427 11.10 -60.02 -40.66
N ILE A 428 10.28 -59.78 -39.64
CA ILE A 428 8.81 -59.65 -39.76
C ILE A 428 8.41 -58.28 -40.29
N ILE A 429 9.19 -57.24 -39.97
CA ILE A 429 8.97 -55.86 -40.43
C ILE A 429 10.25 -55.27 -41.04
N GLU A 430 10.09 -54.28 -41.92
CA GLU A 430 11.21 -53.60 -42.55
C GLU A 430 11.78 -52.48 -41.66
N GLY A 431 13.03 -52.07 -41.92
CA GLY A 431 13.70 -51.02 -41.14
C GLY A 431 12.97 -49.66 -41.16
N PHE A 432 12.21 -49.37 -42.22
CA PHE A 432 11.36 -48.18 -42.29
C PHE A 432 10.21 -48.23 -41.26
N ASP A 433 9.60 -49.40 -41.06
CA ASP A 433 8.53 -49.61 -40.08
C ASP A 433 9.04 -49.46 -38.65
N LEU A 434 10.21 -50.04 -38.35
CA LEU A 434 10.89 -49.85 -37.06
C LEU A 434 11.15 -48.37 -36.79
N LYS A 435 11.69 -47.63 -37.77
CA LYS A 435 11.94 -46.18 -37.64
C LYS A 435 10.64 -45.43 -37.34
N ARG A 436 9.57 -45.70 -38.10
CA ARG A 436 8.27 -45.05 -37.93
C ARG A 436 7.67 -45.31 -36.55
N VAL A 437 7.67 -46.56 -36.09
CA VAL A 437 7.18 -46.92 -34.75
C VAL A 437 8.03 -46.26 -33.67
N ARG A 438 9.36 -46.34 -33.79
CA ARG A 438 10.28 -45.77 -32.79
C ARG A 438 10.11 -44.26 -32.63
N GLU A 439 10.02 -43.50 -33.73
CA GLU A 439 9.83 -42.04 -33.66
C GLU A 439 8.45 -41.66 -33.08
N ARG A 440 7.40 -42.41 -33.45
CA ARG A 440 6.06 -42.21 -32.87
C ARG A 440 6.05 -42.46 -31.36
N GLU A 441 6.52 -43.63 -30.92
CA GLU A 441 6.50 -43.99 -29.50
C GLU A 441 7.45 -43.12 -28.66
N LYS A 442 8.59 -42.68 -29.21
CA LYS A 442 9.47 -41.70 -28.55
C LYS A 442 8.77 -40.37 -28.27
N THR A 443 7.92 -39.91 -29.19
CA THR A 443 7.16 -38.67 -29.00
C THR A 443 6.22 -38.77 -27.79
N PHE A 444 5.56 -39.92 -27.61
CA PHE A 444 4.72 -40.19 -26.44
C PHE A 444 5.54 -40.30 -25.15
N ILE A 445 6.70 -40.96 -25.18
CA ILE A 445 7.61 -41.06 -24.04
C ILE A 445 8.04 -39.66 -23.59
N THR A 446 8.51 -38.80 -24.50
CA THR A 446 8.95 -37.43 -24.19
C THR A 446 7.82 -36.60 -23.56
N ALA A 447 6.59 -36.74 -24.06
CA ALA A 447 5.43 -36.05 -23.50
C ALA A 447 5.09 -36.51 -22.08
N LEU A 448 5.12 -37.83 -21.84
CA LEU A 448 4.86 -38.43 -20.53
C LEU A 448 5.97 -38.11 -19.52
N GLU A 449 7.24 -38.10 -19.94
CA GLU A 449 8.37 -37.66 -19.10
C GLU A 449 8.21 -36.18 -18.71
N THR A 450 7.76 -35.34 -19.64
CA THR A 450 7.46 -33.93 -19.36
C THR A 450 6.31 -33.77 -18.36
N GLU A 451 5.29 -34.63 -18.42
CA GLU A 451 4.18 -34.63 -17.45
C GLU A 451 4.61 -35.16 -16.08
N ARG A 452 5.40 -36.24 -16.05
CA ARG A 452 6.03 -36.80 -14.85
C ARG A 452 6.82 -35.72 -14.10
N ASP A 453 7.61 -34.95 -14.85
CA ASP A 453 8.47 -33.90 -14.31
C ASP A 453 7.71 -32.73 -13.69
N LYS A 454 6.47 -32.47 -14.13
CA LYS A 454 5.58 -31.45 -13.55
C LYS A 454 4.97 -31.88 -12.22
N LEU A 455 4.84 -33.18 -11.98
CA LEU A 455 4.18 -33.75 -10.78
C LEU A 455 5.16 -33.96 -9.61
N VAL A 456 6.46 -34.14 -9.88
CA VAL A 456 7.50 -34.41 -8.88
C VAL A 456 8.10 -33.12 -8.30
N ILE A 457 7.32 -32.33 -7.53
CA ILE A 457 7.77 -31.10 -6.81
C ILE A 457 7.99 -29.89 -7.73
N GLY A 458 7.51 -28.72 -7.28
CA GLY A 458 7.32 -27.49 -8.06
C GLY A 458 8.43 -27.16 -9.06
N SER A 459 7.99 -26.99 -10.32
CA SER A 459 8.66 -26.76 -11.61
C SER A 459 10.04 -26.10 -11.67
N ASP A 460 10.51 -25.42 -10.63
CA ASP A 460 11.66 -24.51 -10.70
C ASP A 460 12.91 -25.04 -9.99
N LEU A 461 12.81 -26.14 -9.22
CA LEU A 461 13.97 -26.73 -8.51
C LEU A 461 14.56 -27.97 -9.22
N GLY A 462 13.79 -28.57 -10.13
CA GLY A 462 14.16 -29.74 -10.91
C GLY A 462 15.53 -29.63 -11.62
N PRO A 463 15.86 -28.50 -12.27
CA PRO A 463 17.15 -28.33 -12.95
C PRO A 463 18.38 -28.46 -12.05
N VAL A 464 18.25 -28.16 -10.75
CA VAL A 464 19.36 -28.30 -9.79
C VAL A 464 19.33 -29.66 -9.11
N LEU A 465 18.16 -30.09 -8.62
CA LEU A 465 18.05 -31.32 -7.83
C LEU A 465 18.23 -32.60 -8.65
N ARG A 466 18.02 -32.55 -9.97
CA ARG A 466 18.18 -33.69 -10.90
C ARG A 466 19.38 -33.56 -11.84
N SER A 467 20.23 -32.56 -11.63
CA SER A 467 21.48 -32.41 -12.38
C SER A 467 22.39 -33.61 -12.13
N SER A 468 23.21 -33.99 -13.12
CA SER A 468 24.30 -34.95 -12.91
C SER A 468 25.31 -34.46 -11.87
N ASP A 469 25.41 -33.14 -11.70
CA ASP A 469 26.10 -32.48 -10.60
C ASP A 469 25.17 -31.41 -9.97
N PRO A 470 24.44 -31.77 -8.89
CA PRO A 470 23.55 -30.84 -8.18
C PRO A 470 24.29 -29.69 -7.50
N VAL A 471 25.55 -29.87 -7.13
CA VAL A 471 26.34 -28.83 -6.45
C VAL A 471 26.75 -27.76 -7.45
N MET A 472 27.27 -28.15 -8.61
CA MET A 472 27.63 -27.21 -9.68
C MET A 472 26.39 -26.48 -10.21
N ALA A 473 25.26 -27.18 -10.37
CA ALA A 473 24.00 -26.57 -10.77
C ALA A 473 23.48 -25.56 -9.73
N PHE A 474 23.63 -25.86 -8.44
CA PHE A 474 23.29 -24.95 -7.35
C PHE A 474 24.17 -23.69 -7.36
N ASP A 475 25.48 -23.83 -7.57
CA ASP A 475 26.41 -22.71 -7.58
C ASP A 475 26.18 -21.78 -8.78
N ALA A 476 25.82 -22.33 -9.95
CA ALA A 476 25.45 -21.56 -11.13
C ALA A 476 24.04 -20.93 -11.05
N ALA A 477 23.18 -21.42 -10.17
CA ALA A 477 21.81 -20.96 -10.07
C ALA A 477 21.68 -19.51 -9.57
N ASP A 478 20.58 -18.87 -9.96
CA ASP A 478 20.23 -17.54 -9.47
C ASP A 478 19.90 -17.55 -7.97
N LEU A 479 19.85 -16.35 -7.38
CA LEU A 479 19.61 -16.18 -5.94
C LEU A 479 18.25 -16.74 -5.49
N MET A 480 17.22 -16.68 -6.34
CA MET A 480 15.88 -17.14 -5.97
C MET A 480 15.84 -18.67 -5.91
N ILE A 481 16.49 -19.35 -6.85
CA ILE A 481 16.65 -20.81 -6.85
C ILE A 481 17.46 -21.23 -5.62
N LYS A 482 18.59 -20.56 -5.34
CA LYS A 482 19.40 -20.84 -4.13
C LYS A 482 18.58 -20.74 -2.85
N ARG A 483 17.78 -19.68 -2.71
CA ARG A 483 16.90 -19.47 -1.56
C ARG A 483 15.86 -20.56 -1.40
N ARG A 484 15.24 -20.99 -2.49
CA ARG A 484 14.22 -22.06 -2.45
C ARG A 484 14.82 -23.40 -2.11
N ILE A 485 16.04 -23.69 -2.56
CA ILE A 485 16.76 -24.92 -2.18
C ILE A 485 17.11 -24.92 -0.69
N VAL A 486 17.56 -23.77 -0.15
CA VAL A 486 17.77 -23.62 1.29
C VAL A 486 16.45 -23.86 2.05
N ASP A 487 15.37 -23.21 1.65
CA ASP A 487 14.05 -23.38 2.27
C ASP A 487 13.51 -24.81 2.14
N PHE A 488 13.86 -25.53 1.07
CA PHE A 488 13.44 -26.90 0.85
C PHE A 488 14.12 -27.87 1.82
N PHE A 489 15.44 -27.75 2.01
CA PHE A 489 16.19 -28.70 2.84
C PHE A 489 16.19 -28.40 4.33
N CYS A 490 16.15 -27.12 4.72
CA CYS A 490 16.34 -26.78 6.13
C CYS A 490 15.61 -25.53 6.58
N THR A 491 15.34 -25.49 7.88
CA THR A 491 14.98 -24.28 8.60
C THR A 491 16.24 -23.77 9.29
N VAL A 492 16.57 -22.49 9.08
CA VAL A 492 17.76 -21.86 9.65
C VAL A 492 17.34 -20.88 10.74
N ARG A 493 17.82 -21.09 11.97
CA ARG A 493 17.64 -20.22 13.13
C ARG A 493 18.96 -19.56 13.53
N LEU A 494 18.92 -18.25 13.76
CA LEU A 494 20.07 -17.46 14.15
C LEU A 494 20.00 -17.12 15.63
N HIS A 495 20.99 -17.57 16.40
CA HIS A 495 21.15 -17.27 17.82
C HIS A 495 22.13 -16.09 18.03
N PRO A 496 22.03 -15.36 19.15
CA PRO A 496 22.99 -14.32 19.51
C PRO A 496 24.42 -14.85 19.54
N HIS A 497 25.36 -14.01 19.11
CA HIS A 497 26.78 -14.33 19.25
C HIS A 497 27.19 -14.21 20.73
N PRO A 498 27.92 -15.19 21.30
CA PRO A 498 28.56 -15.02 22.59
C PRO A 498 29.37 -13.72 22.70
N ARG A 499 29.17 -12.96 23.78
CA ARG A 499 29.94 -11.75 24.07
C ARG A 499 31.42 -12.12 24.26
N GLY A 500 32.33 -11.30 23.74
CA GLY A 500 33.79 -11.46 23.92
C GLY A 500 34.50 -12.36 22.90
N LYS A 501 33.77 -13.10 22.05
CA LYS A 501 34.37 -13.86 20.93
C LYS A 501 34.31 -13.03 19.63
N LYS A 502 35.44 -12.90 18.93
CA LYS A 502 35.54 -12.14 17.66
C LYS A 502 35.33 -13.00 16.40
N ASN A 503 35.51 -14.32 16.51
CA ASN A 503 35.45 -15.23 15.37
C ASN A 503 34.02 -15.76 15.16
N PHE A 504 33.67 -16.05 13.91
CA PHE A 504 32.40 -16.69 13.57
C PHE A 504 32.27 -18.03 14.30
N ASP A 505 31.15 -18.22 14.98
CA ASP A 505 30.83 -19.43 15.72
C ASP A 505 29.66 -20.16 15.03
N PRO A 506 29.91 -21.27 14.32
CA PRO A 506 28.87 -22.05 13.64
C PRO A 506 27.77 -22.55 14.57
N ALA A 507 28.06 -22.79 15.86
CA ALA A 507 27.07 -23.29 16.82
C ALA A 507 25.93 -22.27 17.09
N THR A 508 26.14 -21.01 16.71
CA THR A 508 25.11 -19.95 16.80
C THR A 508 24.17 -19.91 15.58
N VAL A 509 24.37 -20.80 14.61
CA VAL A 509 23.49 -20.97 13.45
C VAL A 509 22.93 -22.39 13.49
N GLU A 510 21.72 -22.51 14.00
CA GLU A 510 21.00 -23.77 14.07
C GLU A 510 20.38 -24.05 12.69
N ILE A 511 20.72 -25.18 12.09
CA ILE A 511 20.20 -25.62 10.78
C ILE A 511 19.53 -26.96 10.99
N THR A 512 18.21 -26.95 10.98
CA THR A 512 17.39 -28.13 11.22
C THR A 512 16.85 -28.64 9.89
N PRO A 513 17.12 -29.90 9.48
CA PRO A 513 16.54 -30.47 8.28
C PRO A 513 15.01 -30.41 8.34
N LYS A 514 14.36 -29.97 7.27
CA LYS A 514 12.91 -30.12 7.17
C LYS A 514 12.61 -31.60 6.90
N ALA A 515 11.69 -32.19 7.65
CA ALA A 515 11.21 -33.54 7.35
C ALA A 515 10.60 -33.52 5.95
N LEU A 516 11.27 -34.18 5.00
CA LEU A 516 10.70 -34.44 3.68
C LEU A 516 9.67 -35.53 3.92
N ALA A 517 8.41 -35.14 4.06
CA ALA A 517 7.34 -36.07 4.37
C ALA A 517 7.24 -37.09 3.22
N HIS A 518 7.55 -38.35 3.52
CA HIS A 518 7.05 -39.48 2.76
C HIS A 518 5.54 -39.51 3.01
N VAL A 519 4.75 -38.92 2.11
CA VAL A 519 3.29 -39.07 2.06
C VAL A 519 2.94 -39.90 0.86
#